data_AF-A0A1R1X5K6-F1
#
_entry.id   AF-A0A1R1X5K6-F1
#
_cell.length_a   1.000
_cell.length_b   1.000
_cell.length_c   1.000
_cell.angle_alpha   90.00
_cell.angle_beta   90.00
_cell.angle_gamma   90.00
#
_symmetry.space_group_name_H-M   'P 1'
#
loop_
_entity.id
_entity.type
_entity.pdbx_description
1 polymer ?
#
loop_
_entity_poly.entity_id
_entity_poly.type
_entity_poly.pdbx_seq_one_letter_code
_entity_poly.pdbx_strand_id
1 'polypeptide(L)'
;MTFIASISDIVKTERSTISNHEVSITLITRTRYFHRGLDDNGNAANSAETEQILEFSARESIMINNSSNTSSEIKNYILSYVQIRGSAPIKFAQIITGRYKPKLYIDENNSVTQTF
;
A
#
# COMPACT_ATOMS: atom_id res chain seq x y z
N MET A 1 -8.68 -6.53 24.76
CA MET A 1 -7.68 -7.33 24.01
C MET A 1 -7.13 -6.44 22.92
N THR A 2 -5.96 -5.83 23.15
CA THR A 2 -5.35 -4.90 22.19
C THR A 2 -4.45 -5.71 21.27
N PHE A 3 -4.82 -5.84 20.00
CA PHE A 3 -3.97 -6.48 19.01
C PHE A 3 -2.90 -5.49 18.58
N ILE A 4 -1.63 -5.77 18.91
CA ILE A 4 -0.49 -5.04 18.37
C ILE A 4 -0.07 -5.79 17.10
N ALA A 5 -0.49 -5.28 15.95
CA ALA A 5 -0.04 -5.78 14.65
C ALA A 5 1.33 -5.16 14.34
N SER A 6 2.35 -6.00 14.12
CA SER A 6 3.67 -5.55 13.68
C SER A 6 3.68 -5.38 12.16
N ILE A 7 4.10 -4.22 11.67
CA ILE A 7 4.33 -3.97 10.24
C ILE A 7 5.74 -4.48 9.93
N SER A 8 5.84 -5.38 8.96
CA SER A 8 7.04 -6.22 8.74
C SER A 8 8.17 -5.58 7.96
N ASP A 9 7.96 -4.45 7.26
CA ASP A 9 8.95 -3.93 6.32
C ASP A 9 9.43 -2.50 6.67
N ILE A 10 8.68 -1.46 6.31
CA ILE A 10 9.17 -0.07 6.40
C ILE A 10 8.06 0.84 6.92
N VAL A 11 8.43 1.68 7.88
CA VAL A 11 7.68 2.89 8.24
C VAL A 11 8.69 4.02 8.31
N LYS A 12 8.52 5.06 7.50
CA LYS A 12 9.38 6.24 7.52
C LYS A 12 8.54 7.50 7.40
N THR A 13 8.79 8.45 8.29
CA THR A 13 8.16 9.77 8.28
C THR A 13 9.23 10.82 8.08
N GLU A 14 8.99 11.77 7.17
CA GLU A 14 9.85 12.91 6.93
C GLU A 14 9.02 14.18 6.89
N ARG A 15 9.56 15.27 7.46
CA ARG A 15 8.92 16.57 7.41
C ARG A 15 9.57 17.44 6.34
N SER A 16 8.75 18.22 5.65
CA SER A 16 9.20 19.14 4.62
C SER A 16 8.32 20.39 4.62
N THR A 17 8.67 21.35 3.79
CA THR A 17 7.87 22.55 3.57
C THR A 17 7.52 22.66 2.09
N ILE A 18 6.23 22.74 1.78
CA ILE A 18 5.73 22.94 0.42
C ILE A 18 4.96 24.25 0.40
N SER A 19 5.39 25.20 -0.43
CA SER A 19 4.72 26.51 -0.54
C SER A 19 4.51 27.21 0.82
N ASN A 20 5.55 27.21 1.68
CA ASN A 20 5.50 27.73 3.07
C ASN A 20 4.54 27.01 4.05
N HIS A 21 4.00 25.85 3.68
CA HIS A 21 3.23 25.01 4.59
C HIS A 21 4.10 23.84 5.07
N GLU A 22 4.18 23.62 6.38
CA GLU A 22 4.82 22.42 6.93
C GLU A 22 3.95 21.21 6.57
N VAL A 23 4.60 20.19 6.02
CA VAL A 23 3.98 18.92 5.66
C VAL A 23 4.77 17.78 6.26
N SER A 24 4.07 16.75 6.73
CA SER A 24 4.63 15.47 7.14
C SER A 24 4.23 14.42 6.13
N ILE A 25 5.21 13.69 5.60
CA ILE A 25 5.01 12.62 4.64
C ILE A 25 5.45 11.33 5.31
N THR A 26 4.53 10.38 5.43
CA THR A 26 4.81 9.04 5.95
C THR A 26 4.65 8.02 4.84
N LEU A 27 5.66 7.16 4.66
CA LEU A 27 5.62 6.02 3.77
C LEU A 27 5.60 4.74 4.61
N ILE A 28 4.59 3.91 4.40
CA ILE A 28 4.43 2.60 5.03
C ILE A 28 4.49 1.55 3.93
N THR A 29 5.29 0.51 4.11
CA THR A 29 5.25 -0.70 3.28
C THR A 29 4.99 -1.90 4.17
N ARG A 30 4.04 -2.74 3.77
CA ARG A 30 3.61 -3.92 4.50
C ARG A 30 3.83 -5.17 3.66
N THR A 31 4.44 -6.16 4.31
CA THR A 31 4.58 -7.57 3.94
C THR A 31 5.08 -7.89 2.54
N ARG A 32 6.18 -8.64 2.49
CA ARG A 32 6.67 -9.31 1.29
C ARG A 32 6.86 -10.80 1.54
N TYR A 33 6.14 -11.64 0.81
CA TYR A 33 6.40 -13.08 0.78
C TYR A 33 7.27 -13.44 -0.43
N PHE A 34 8.28 -14.29 -0.26
CA PHE A 34 9.17 -14.73 -1.35
C PHE A 34 8.57 -15.88 -2.20
N HIS A 35 7.28 -15.80 -2.54
CA HIS A 35 6.59 -16.79 -3.38
C HIS A 35 5.89 -16.11 -4.56
N ARG A 36 5.65 -16.84 -5.65
CA ARG A 36 4.96 -16.35 -6.84
C ARG A 36 3.72 -17.19 -7.13
N GLY A 37 2.70 -16.56 -7.71
CA GLY A 37 1.46 -17.22 -8.13
C GLY A 37 0.32 -17.03 -7.13
N LEU A 38 -0.75 -17.78 -7.33
CA LEU A 38 -1.91 -17.87 -6.43
C LEU A 38 -1.87 -19.19 -5.66
N ASP A 39 -2.32 -19.19 -4.41
CA ASP A 39 -2.65 -20.43 -3.70
C ASP A 39 -4.01 -21.00 -4.14
N ASP A 40 -4.39 -22.16 -3.60
CA ASP A 40 -5.66 -22.82 -3.92
C ASP A 40 -6.90 -22.00 -3.50
N ASN A 41 -6.73 -21.10 -2.53
CA ASN A 41 -7.76 -20.20 -2.03
C ASN A 41 -7.84 -18.88 -2.84
N GLY A 42 -6.97 -18.69 -3.83
CA GLY A 42 -6.91 -17.48 -4.66
C GLY A 42 -6.16 -16.31 -4.02
N ASN A 43 -5.37 -16.54 -2.97
CA ASN A 43 -4.50 -15.51 -2.40
C ASN A 43 -3.24 -15.37 -3.26
N ALA A 44 -2.96 -14.16 -3.73
CA ALA A 44 -1.74 -13.87 -4.46
C ALA A 44 -0.54 -13.92 -3.51
N ALA A 45 0.41 -14.80 -3.82
CA ALA A 45 1.72 -14.80 -3.19
C ALA A 45 2.41 -13.43 -3.43
N ASN A 46 3.26 -12.99 -2.49
CA ASN A 46 3.97 -11.71 -2.59
C ASN A 46 3.04 -10.48 -2.73
N SER A 47 1.92 -10.47 -1.99
CA SER A 47 1.09 -9.27 -1.83
C SER A 47 1.78 -8.28 -0.89
N ALA A 48 2.15 -7.12 -1.44
CA ALA A 48 2.71 -5.99 -0.73
C ALA A 48 1.80 -4.78 -0.89
N GLU A 49 1.61 -4.06 0.21
CA GLU A 49 0.87 -2.81 0.25
C GLU A 49 1.85 -1.67 0.54
N THR A 50 1.73 -0.59 -0.21
CA THR A 50 2.46 0.66 0.04
C THR A 50 1.44 1.77 0.26
N GLU A 51 1.51 2.40 1.41
CA GLU A 51 0.63 3.51 1.79
C GLU A 51 1.47 4.77 1.96
N GLN A 52 1.06 5.85 1.30
CA GLN A 52 1.60 7.19 1.50
C GLN A 52 0.58 8.03 2.25
N ILE A 53 0.99 8.56 3.40
CA ILE A 53 0.20 9.45 4.24
C ILE A 53 0.81 10.86 4.15
N LEU A 54 -0.03 11.86 3.95
CA LEU A 54 0.34 13.27 3.93
C LEU A 54 -0.48 14.01 5.00
N GLU A 55 0.22 14.66 5.93
CA GLU A 55 -0.38 15.45 7.00
C GLU A 55 0.07 16.90 6.87
N PHE A 56 -0.86 17.86 6.90
CA PHE A 56 -0.54 19.28 6.82
C PHE A 56 -1.65 20.15 7.43
N SER A 57 -1.32 21.39 7.76
CA SER A 57 -2.29 22.37 8.25
C SER A 57 -2.47 23.49 7.23
N ALA A 58 -3.70 23.92 7.00
CA ALA A 58 -3.99 25.07 6.14
C ALA A 58 -4.92 26.06 6.87
N ARG A 59 -4.73 27.35 6.57
CA ARG A 59 -5.63 28.41 7.01
C ARG A 59 -6.83 28.46 6.08
N GLU A 60 -8.01 28.27 6.65
CA GLU A 60 -9.26 28.49 5.94
C GLU A 60 -9.89 29.80 6.43
N SER A 61 -10.36 30.61 5.49
CA SER A 61 -11.12 31.82 5.82
C SER A 61 -12.58 31.45 5.94
N ILE A 62 -13.11 31.50 7.16
CA ILE A 62 -14.53 31.25 7.41
C ILE A 62 -15.26 32.60 7.40
N MET A 63 -16.19 32.75 6.47
CA MET A 63 -17.12 33.88 6.44
C MET A 63 -18.17 33.68 7.55
N ILE A 64 -18.02 34.38 8.68
CA ILE A 64 -19.03 34.34 9.74
C ILE A 64 -20.06 35.45 9.47
N ASN A 65 -21.27 35.03 9.05
CA ASN A 65 -22.51 35.80 9.06
C ASN A 65 -22.45 37.20 8.41
N ASN A 66 -22.34 37.35 7.09
CA ASN A 66 -22.49 38.64 6.36
C ASN A 66 -21.79 39.87 7.00
N SER A 67 -20.82 39.63 7.87
CA SER A 67 -20.15 40.62 8.71
C SER A 67 -18.69 40.52 8.31
N SER A 68 -18.06 41.67 8.13
CA SER A 68 -16.70 41.83 7.62
C SER A 68 -15.61 41.19 8.50
N ASN A 69 -15.97 40.42 9.52
CA ASN A 69 -15.06 39.75 10.42
C ASN A 69 -14.72 38.36 9.86
N THR A 70 -13.66 38.30 9.05
CA THR A 70 -13.00 37.05 8.65
C THR A 70 -12.21 36.48 9.83
N SER A 71 -12.73 35.45 10.50
CA SER A 71 -11.89 34.64 11.39
C SER A 71 -11.11 33.63 10.54
N SER A 72 -9.78 33.61 10.69
CA SER A 72 -8.93 32.58 10.07
C SER A 72 -8.78 31.41 11.03
N GLU A 73 -9.33 30.25 10.70
CA GLU A 73 -9.16 29.01 11.47
C GLU A 73 -8.06 28.16 10.82
N ILE A 74 -7.22 27.53 11.65
CA ILE A 74 -6.21 26.56 11.17
C ILE A 74 -6.86 25.18 11.21
N LYS A 75 -7.00 24.54 10.04
CA LYS A 75 -7.48 23.16 9.93
C LYS A 75 -6.35 22.21 9.59
N ASN A 76 -6.39 21.02 10.17
CA ASN A 76 -5.45 19.94 9.89
C ASN A 76 -6.08 18.97 8.88
N TYR A 77 -5.28 18.54 7.91
CA TYR A 77 -5.66 17.61 6.87
C TYR A 77 -4.76 16.38 6.94
N ILE A 78 -5.37 15.21 6.78
CA ILE A 78 -4.68 13.93 6.66
C ILE A 78 -5.20 13.27 5.38
N LEU A 79 -4.30 12.97 4.47
CA LEU A 79 -4.59 12.25 3.23
C LEU A 79 -3.85 10.91 3.27
N SER A 80 -4.51 9.85 2.80
CA SER A 80 -3.89 8.52 2.62
C SER A 80 -4.11 8.06 1.18
N TYR A 81 -3.05 7.53 0.58
CA TYR A 81 -3.06 6.94 -0.75
C TYR A 81 -2.40 5.56 -0.70
N VAL A 82 -3.14 4.54 -1.12
CA VAL A 82 -2.72 3.13 -1.04
C VAL A 82 -2.48 2.58 -2.44
N GLN A 83 -1.35 1.91 -2.62
CA GLN A 83 -1.00 1.14 -3.79
C GLN A 83 -0.72 -0.31 -3.40
N ILE A 84 -1.15 -1.24 -4.26
CA ILE A 84 -0.90 -2.67 -4.08
C ILE A 84 0.02 -3.20 -5.17
N ARG A 85 0.90 -4.12 -4.79
CA ARG A 85 1.75 -4.89 -5.70
C ARG A 85 1.68 -6.35 -5.30
N GLY A 86 1.31 -7.21 -6.23
CA GLY A 86 1.17 -8.65 -5.98
C GLY A 86 1.82 -9.50 -7.06
N SER A 87 1.83 -10.81 -6.86
CA SER A 87 1.98 -11.73 -8.00
C SER A 87 0.86 -11.51 -9.02
N ALA A 88 1.14 -11.82 -10.28
CA ALA A 88 0.09 -11.92 -11.28
C ALA A 88 -0.97 -12.92 -10.80
N PRO A 89 -2.27 -12.61 -10.93
CA PRO A 89 -3.36 -13.44 -10.43
C PRO A 89 -3.60 -14.63 -11.36
N ILE A 90 -2.59 -15.50 -11.47
CA ILE A 90 -2.58 -16.68 -12.32
C ILE A 90 -2.13 -17.87 -11.46
N LYS A 91 -2.87 -18.97 -11.53
CA LYS A 91 -2.42 -20.26 -10.98
C LYS A 91 -1.32 -20.81 -11.89
N PHE A 92 -0.07 -20.50 -11.56
CA PHE A 92 1.09 -21.06 -12.25
C PHE A 92 2.18 -21.44 -11.25
N ALA A 93 2.86 -22.54 -11.52
CA ALA A 93 4.09 -22.92 -10.84
C ALA A 93 5.26 -22.64 -11.79
N GLN A 94 6.14 -21.70 -11.41
CA GLN A 94 7.42 -21.55 -12.11
C GLN A 94 8.42 -22.55 -11.54
N ILE A 95 8.56 -23.70 -12.21
CA ILE A 95 9.55 -24.71 -11.84
C ILE A 95 10.95 -24.20 -12.20
N ILE A 96 11.84 -24.08 -11.21
CA ILE A 96 13.24 -23.70 -11.43
C ILE A 96 13.94 -24.91 -12.06
N THR A 97 14.07 -24.90 -13.39
CA THR A 97 14.63 -26.04 -14.16
C THR A 97 16.07 -25.82 -14.61
N GLY A 98 16.72 -24.72 -14.21
CA GLY A 98 18.09 -24.36 -14.63
C GLY A 98 18.26 -24.05 -16.13
N ARG A 99 17.16 -24.08 -16.90
CA ARG A 99 17.17 -23.79 -18.35
C ARG A 99 17.16 -22.28 -18.61
N TYR A 100 17.85 -21.85 -19.67
CA TYR A 100 17.92 -20.45 -20.10
C TYR A 100 16.53 -19.82 -20.35
N LYS A 101 15.58 -20.59 -20.90
CA LYS A 101 14.18 -20.19 -21.04
C LYS A 101 13.30 -21.18 -20.27
N PRO A 102 12.83 -20.83 -19.06
CA PRO A 102 11.91 -21.68 -18.31
C PRO A 102 10.55 -21.73 -19.03
N LYS A 103 9.91 -22.90 -19.00
CA LYS A 103 8.54 -23.06 -19.52
C LYS A 103 7.55 -22.68 -18.43
N LEU A 104 6.55 -21.88 -18.81
CA LEU A 104 5.40 -21.56 -17.95
C LEU A 104 4.36 -22.68 -18.11
N TYR A 105 3.90 -23.24 -16.99
CA TYR A 105 2.77 -24.16 -16.96
C TYR A 105 1.58 -23.41 -16.35
N ILE A 106 0.52 -23.26 -17.14
CA ILE A 106 -0.75 -22.67 -16.70
C ILE A 106 -1.68 -23.84 -16.42
N ASP A 107 -2.26 -23.90 -15.23
CA ASP A 107 -3.30 -24.89 -14.95
C ASP A 107 -4.61 -24.41 -15.59
N GLU A 108 -4.90 -24.89 -16.80
CA GLU A 108 -6.13 -24.57 -17.54
C GLU A 108 -7.34 -25.36 -17.02
N ASN A 109 -7.13 -26.43 -16.22
CA ASN A 109 -8.16 -27.41 -15.90
C ASN A 109 -8.52 -27.48 -14.41
N ASN A 110 -7.92 -26.68 -13.53
CA ASN A 110 -8.20 -26.68 -12.08
C ASN A 110 -8.09 -28.09 -11.45
N SER A 111 -7.27 -28.96 -12.06
CA SER A 111 -7.32 -30.41 -11.87
C SER A 111 -5.94 -30.99 -11.67
N VAL A 112 -5.11 -30.46 -10.77
CA VAL A 112 -4.02 -31.28 -10.22
C VAL A 112 -3.75 -30.89 -8.77
N THR A 113 -4.17 -31.77 -7.85
CA THR A 113 -3.55 -31.94 -6.55
C THR A 113 -2.05 -32.14 -6.75
N GLN A 114 -1.25 -31.08 -6.56
CA GLN A 114 0.20 -31.22 -6.39
C GLN A 114 0.46 -31.33 -4.88
N THR A 115 0.42 -32.56 -4.38
CA THR A 115 1.11 -32.92 -3.14
C THR A 115 2.60 -32.68 -3.33
N PHE A 116 3.20 -31.93 -2.40
CA PHE A 116 4.64 -31.76 -2.24
C PHE A 116 5.33 -33.08 -1.85
#